data_AF-A0A2S0L8M2-F1
#
_entry.id   AF-A0A2S0L8M2-F1
#
_cell.length_a   1.000
_cell.length_b   1.000
_cell.length_c   1.000
_cell.angle_alpha   90.00
_cell.angle_beta   90.00
_cell.angle_gamma   90.00
#
_symmetry.space_group_name_H-M   'P 1'
#
loop_
_entity.id
_entity.type
_entity.pdbx_description
1 polymer ?
#
loop_
_entity_poly.entity_id
_entity_poly.type
_entity_poly.pdbx_seq_one_letter_code
_entity_poly.pdbx_strand_id
1 'polypeptide(L)'
;MKYIWFLALTLSLVACKKKGTELTAEQKEAKLQAQLDSIANIKFEEVIKEEVDTYPIFKGVCDTATTKLAQKECFEKTFVAMFQERLKKDPYEVTEPVSDSIILNVKVDNTGKVVLIDMQADERTKELLTTENETFEDSLRANLSMLSENDAITPATKNGQKVSTQFRLPVKINVK
;
A
#
# COMPACT_ATOMS: atom_id res chain seq x y z
N MET A 1 58.77 58.81 -11.04
CA MET A 1 57.62 59.67 -11.41
C MET A 1 56.49 59.32 -10.45
N LYS A 2 56.21 60.19 -9.45
CA LYS A 2 55.01 61.06 -9.34
C LYS A 2 53.71 60.23 -9.14
N TYR A 3 52.88 60.26 -8.10
CA TYR A 3 52.60 61.14 -6.93
C TYR A 3 51.83 60.29 -5.87
N ILE A 4 52.22 60.29 -4.59
CA ILE A 4 51.52 60.86 -3.39
C ILE A 4 50.05 61.28 -3.61
N TRP A 5 49.10 60.66 -2.89
CA TRP A 5 48.10 61.39 -2.06
C TRP A 5 47.22 60.46 -1.17
N PHE A 6 47.38 60.67 0.15
CA PHE A 6 46.42 60.56 1.28
C PHE A 6 45.97 59.17 1.80
N LEU A 7 46.50 58.71 2.95
CA LEU A 7 46.02 59.00 4.32
C LEU A 7 44.54 58.67 4.54
N ALA A 8 44.23 57.52 5.15
CA ALA A 8 43.68 57.50 6.51
C ALA A 8 43.61 56.06 7.05
N LEU A 9 44.42 55.84 8.07
CA LEU A 9 44.33 54.83 9.10
C LEU A 9 42.97 54.91 9.79
N THR A 10 42.12 53.87 9.74
CA THR A 10 41.34 53.47 10.92
C THR A 10 41.18 51.96 10.96
N LEU A 11 41.94 51.37 11.87
CA LEU A 11 41.74 50.04 12.40
C LEU A 11 40.42 50.07 13.21
N SER A 12 39.36 49.45 12.71
CA SER A 12 38.29 48.96 13.57
C SER A 12 38.07 47.49 13.28
N LEU A 13 38.67 46.67 14.14
CA LEU A 13 38.30 45.27 14.31
C LEU A 13 36.83 45.23 14.75
N VAL A 14 35.91 45.13 13.80
CA VAL A 14 34.57 44.63 14.12
C VAL A 14 34.68 43.11 14.25
N ALA A 15 34.97 42.69 15.49
CA ALA A 15 34.80 41.32 15.92
C ALA A 15 33.33 40.92 15.72
N CYS A 16 33.03 40.17 14.66
CA CYS A 16 31.75 39.49 14.55
C CYS A 16 31.76 38.32 15.54
N LYS A 17 31.32 38.59 16.77
CA LYS A 17 30.97 37.55 17.76
C LYS A 17 30.00 36.59 17.10
N LYS A 18 30.39 35.31 17.00
CA LYS A 18 29.50 34.19 16.72
C LYS A 18 28.48 34.11 17.87
N LYS A 19 27.38 34.85 17.76
CA LYS A 19 26.24 34.80 18.68
C LYS A 19 25.55 33.46 18.45
N GLY A 20 25.65 32.55 19.41
CA GLY A 20 24.73 31.42 19.48
C GLY A 20 23.32 31.99 19.54
N THR A 21 22.51 31.68 18.53
CA THR A 21 21.12 32.12 18.48
C THR A 21 20.35 31.29 19.51
N GLU A 22 20.25 31.82 20.72
CA GLU A 22 19.30 31.29 21.70
C GLU A 22 17.90 31.59 21.17
N LEU A 23 17.12 30.55 20.90
CA LEU A 23 15.74 30.69 20.42
C LEU A 23 14.96 31.55 21.42
N THR A 24 14.20 32.53 20.92
CA THR A 24 13.24 33.27 21.74
C THR A 24 12.21 32.30 22.33
N ALA A 25 11.55 32.67 23.43
CA ALA A 25 10.51 31.83 24.04
C ALA A 25 9.44 31.40 23.01
N GLU A 26 9.02 32.34 22.16
CA GLU A 26 8.11 32.11 21.04
C GLU A 26 8.64 31.09 20.02
N GLN A 27 9.93 31.16 19.67
CA GLN A 27 10.57 30.17 18.78
C GLN A 27 10.69 28.79 19.43
N LYS A 28 10.88 28.72 20.75
CA LYS A 28 10.90 27.45 21.50
C LYS A 28 9.51 26.82 21.53
N GLU A 29 8.47 27.61 21.75
CA GLU A 29 7.07 27.16 21.74
C GLU A 29 6.64 26.69 20.34
N ALA A 30 6.94 27.45 19.29
CA ALA A 30 6.66 27.05 17.91
C ALA A 30 7.40 25.76 17.51
N LYS A 31 8.66 25.60 17.95
CA LYS A 31 9.43 24.37 17.72
C LYS A 31 8.86 23.18 18.49
N LEU A 32 8.42 23.39 19.73
CA LEU A 32 7.78 22.35 20.54
C LEU A 32 6.45 21.92 19.92
N GLN A 33 5.64 22.88 19.44
CA GLN A 33 4.39 22.58 18.75
C GLN A 33 4.63 21.79 17.45
N ALA A 34 5.56 22.23 16.61
CA ALA A 34 5.90 21.52 15.38
C ALA A 34 6.43 20.10 15.65
N GLN A 35 7.18 19.91 16.74
CA GLN A 35 7.62 18.58 17.17
C GLN A 35 6.47 17.72 17.68
N LEU A 36 5.53 18.28 18.45
CA LEU A 36 4.32 17.58 18.90
C LEU A 36 3.46 17.14 17.72
N ASP A 37 3.25 18.02 16.74
CA ASP A 37 2.47 17.73 15.54
C ASP A 37 3.13 16.63 14.69
N SER A 38 4.46 16.68 14.54
CA SER A 38 5.21 15.63 13.84
C SER A 38 5.11 14.28 14.56
N ILE A 39 5.21 14.25 15.89
CA ILE A 39 5.06 13.02 16.68
C ILE A 39 3.62 12.50 16.60
N ALA A 40 2.62 13.39 16.63
CA ALA A 40 1.23 13.02 16.49
C ALA A 40 0.95 12.41 15.12
N ASN A 41 1.48 12.98 14.04
CA ASN A 41 1.34 12.45 12.69
C ASN A 41 2.05 11.10 12.54
N ILE A 42 3.28 10.95 13.05
CA ILE A 42 3.99 9.64 13.03
C ILE A 42 3.17 8.59 13.79
N LYS A 43 2.70 8.92 15.01
CA LYS A 43 1.85 8.00 15.78
C LYS A 43 0.55 7.70 15.05
N PHE A 44 -0.06 8.66 14.37
CA PHE A 44 -1.31 8.47 13.66
C PHE A 44 -1.11 7.58 12.41
N GLU A 45 -0.07 7.84 11.62
CA GLU A 45 0.30 7.04 10.44
C GLU A 45 0.68 5.60 10.81
N GLU A 46 1.37 5.38 11.93
CA GLU A 46 1.69 4.04 12.43
C GLU A 46 0.47 3.32 13.04
N VAL A 47 -0.52 4.06 13.53
CA VAL A 47 -1.72 3.56 14.24
C VAL A 47 -2.90 3.27 13.29
N ILE A 48 -2.94 3.78 12.06
CA ILE A 48 -3.85 3.26 11.02
C ILE A 48 -3.28 1.97 10.42
N LYS A 49 -2.99 0.99 11.28
CA LYS A 49 -3.20 -0.41 10.92
C LYS A 49 -4.59 -0.73 11.42
N GLU A 50 -5.55 -0.95 10.52
CA GLU A 50 -6.84 -1.50 10.92
C GLU A 50 -6.62 -2.92 11.44
N GLU A 51 -6.22 -3.02 12.71
CA GLU A 51 -5.98 -4.28 13.36
C GLU A 51 -7.34 -4.92 13.64
N VAL A 52 -7.54 -6.08 13.02
CA VAL A 52 -8.67 -6.96 13.26
C VAL A 52 -8.31 -7.96 14.36
N ASP A 53 -9.30 -8.58 14.97
CA ASP A 53 -9.12 -9.68 15.91
C ASP A 53 -8.65 -10.93 15.15
N THR A 54 -9.29 -11.20 14.01
CA THR A 54 -8.94 -12.30 13.10
C THR A 54 -9.00 -11.81 11.66
N TYR A 55 -8.12 -12.33 10.82
CA TYR A 55 -8.15 -12.09 9.37
C TYR A 55 -9.13 -13.05 8.68
N PRO A 56 -9.57 -12.74 7.45
CA PRO A 56 -10.37 -13.67 6.68
C PRO A 56 -9.59 -14.96 6.42
N ILE A 57 -10.30 -16.08 6.32
CA ILE A 57 -9.70 -17.39 6.05
C ILE A 57 -10.56 -18.18 5.07
N PHE A 58 -9.90 -18.91 4.18
CA PHE A 58 -10.54 -19.94 3.37
C PHE A 58 -10.82 -21.17 4.26
N LYS A 59 -12.10 -21.54 4.40
CA LYS A 59 -12.49 -22.69 5.23
C LYS A 59 -11.81 -23.96 4.71
N GLY A 60 -11.24 -24.74 5.63
CA GLY A 60 -10.56 -26.00 5.30
C GLY A 60 -9.15 -25.85 4.74
N VAL A 61 -8.66 -24.62 4.49
CA VAL A 61 -7.30 -24.36 4.01
C VAL A 61 -6.43 -23.80 5.14
N CYS A 62 -6.93 -22.80 5.85
CA CYS A 62 -6.22 -22.12 6.94
C CYS A 62 -6.83 -22.50 8.31
N ASP A 63 -5.99 -22.81 9.30
CA ASP A 63 -6.45 -23.09 10.66
C ASP A 63 -6.88 -21.79 11.38
N THR A 64 -8.08 -21.81 11.97
CA THR A 64 -8.60 -20.74 12.83
C THR A 64 -7.80 -20.54 14.11
N ALA A 65 -7.12 -21.56 14.61
CA ALA A 65 -6.39 -21.54 15.89
C ALA A 65 -4.98 -20.90 15.79
N THR A 66 -4.58 -20.41 14.62
CA THR A 66 -3.27 -19.79 14.40
C THR A 66 -3.23 -18.30 14.73
N THR A 67 -2.04 -17.71 14.71
CA THR A 67 -1.83 -16.27 14.98
C THR A 67 -2.45 -15.40 13.88
N LYS A 68 -2.80 -14.15 14.19
CA LYS A 68 -3.36 -13.21 13.19
C LYS A 68 -2.45 -13.05 11.96
N LEU A 69 -1.13 -12.98 12.19
CA LEU A 69 -0.15 -12.88 11.11
C LEU A 69 -0.18 -14.13 10.22
N ALA A 70 -0.23 -15.31 10.81
CA ALA A 70 -0.33 -16.56 10.06
C ALA A 70 -1.67 -16.68 9.30
N GLN A 71 -2.79 -16.20 9.87
CA GLN A 71 -4.07 -16.13 9.16
C GLN A 71 -3.98 -15.21 7.94
N LYS A 72 -3.40 -14.01 8.12
CA LYS A 72 -3.19 -13.04 7.04
C LYS A 72 -2.34 -13.64 5.93
N GLU A 73 -1.17 -14.18 6.26
CA GLU A 73 -0.28 -14.78 5.27
C GLU A 73 -0.93 -15.97 4.55
N CYS A 74 -1.69 -16.80 5.28
CA CYS A 74 -2.39 -17.93 4.70
C CYS A 74 -3.46 -17.46 3.70
N PHE A 75 -4.25 -16.45 4.05
CA PHE A 75 -5.22 -15.84 3.15
C PHE A 75 -4.56 -15.28 1.90
N GLU A 76 -3.53 -14.43 2.06
CA GLU A 76 -2.83 -13.80 0.93
C GLU A 76 -2.25 -14.84 -0.03
N LYS A 77 -1.54 -15.86 0.50
CA LYS A 77 -0.96 -16.93 -0.32
C LYS A 77 -2.02 -17.78 -1.02
N THR A 78 -3.08 -18.14 -0.30
CA THR A 78 -4.18 -18.96 -0.85
C THR A 78 -4.89 -18.21 -1.97
N PHE A 79 -5.21 -16.94 -1.73
CA PHE A 79 -5.85 -16.09 -2.73
C PHE A 79 -5.00 -15.98 -4.00
N VAL A 80 -3.71 -15.64 -3.86
CA VAL A 80 -2.80 -15.51 -5.00
C VAL A 80 -2.70 -16.82 -5.79
N ALA A 81 -2.58 -17.96 -5.10
CA ALA A 81 -2.51 -19.26 -5.75
C ALA A 81 -3.78 -19.59 -6.55
N MET A 82 -4.95 -19.42 -5.95
CA MET A 82 -6.23 -19.70 -6.61
C MET A 82 -6.48 -18.77 -7.79
N PHE A 83 -6.12 -17.50 -7.66
CA PHE A 83 -6.21 -16.53 -8.74
C PHE A 83 -5.30 -16.91 -9.92
N GLN A 84 -4.04 -17.26 -9.64
CA GLN A 84 -3.11 -17.71 -10.67
C GLN A 84 -3.54 -19.01 -11.34
N GLU A 85 -4.19 -19.91 -10.60
CA GLU A 85 -4.74 -21.15 -11.17
C GLU A 85 -5.89 -20.86 -12.14
N ARG A 86 -6.76 -19.90 -11.82
CA ARG A 86 -7.85 -19.49 -12.72
C ARG A 86 -7.33 -18.81 -13.98
N LEU A 87 -6.39 -17.88 -13.84
CA LEU A 87 -5.74 -17.25 -15.01
C LEU A 87 -5.13 -18.26 -16.00
N LYS A 88 -4.67 -19.42 -15.51
CA LYS A 88 -4.14 -20.50 -16.37
C LYS A 88 -5.22 -21.33 -17.07
N LYS A 89 -6.43 -21.37 -16.49
CA LYS A 89 -7.57 -22.15 -17.01
C LYS A 89 -8.41 -21.34 -17.99
N ASP A 90 -8.43 -20.03 -17.82
CA ASP A 90 -9.16 -19.13 -18.71
C ASP A 90 -8.52 -19.12 -20.09
N PRO A 91 -9.32 -19.18 -21.18
CA PRO A 91 -8.82 -19.20 -22.55
C PRO A 91 -8.44 -17.79 -23.00
N TYR A 92 -7.43 -17.19 -22.36
CA TYR A 92 -6.87 -15.93 -22.84
C TYR A 92 -6.13 -16.19 -24.15
N GLU A 93 -6.74 -15.83 -25.28
CA GLU A 93 -6.07 -15.83 -26.58
C GLU A 93 -5.23 -14.55 -26.72
N VAL A 94 -4.02 -14.58 -26.18
CA VAL A 94 -3.09 -13.46 -26.29
C VAL A 94 -2.33 -13.51 -27.62
N THR A 95 -2.14 -12.35 -28.23
CA THR A 95 -1.34 -12.25 -29.47
C THR A 95 0.16 -12.43 -29.24
N GLU A 96 0.62 -12.21 -28.00
CA GLU A 96 1.97 -12.51 -27.53
C GLU A 96 1.97 -12.94 -26.06
N PRO A 97 2.95 -13.76 -25.62
CA PRO A 97 3.02 -14.20 -24.23
C PRO A 97 3.13 -13.04 -23.23
N VAL A 98 2.33 -13.08 -22.17
CA VAL A 98 2.31 -12.08 -21.10
C VAL A 98 3.00 -12.64 -19.86
N SER A 99 4.06 -11.97 -19.41
CA SER A 99 4.74 -12.28 -18.15
C SER A 99 4.95 -11.00 -17.35
N ASP A 100 4.06 -10.71 -16.40
CA ASP A 100 4.02 -9.45 -15.66
C ASP A 100 3.75 -9.68 -14.16
N SER A 101 3.98 -8.64 -13.34
CA SER A 101 3.58 -8.59 -11.93
C SER A 101 2.60 -7.44 -11.72
N ILE A 102 1.34 -7.79 -11.48
CA ILE A 102 0.27 -6.84 -11.23
C ILE A 102 0.01 -6.70 -9.72
N ILE A 103 -0.64 -5.62 -9.32
CA ILE A 103 -1.15 -5.45 -7.96
C ILE A 103 -2.67 -5.44 -8.01
N LEU A 104 -3.30 -6.33 -7.24
CA LEU A 104 -4.75 -6.36 -7.03
C LEU A 104 -5.09 -5.70 -5.71
N ASN A 105 -5.99 -4.72 -5.73
CA ASN A 105 -6.62 -4.20 -4.51
C ASN A 105 -7.97 -4.90 -4.35
N VAL A 106 -8.10 -5.76 -3.35
CA VAL A 106 -9.30 -6.58 -3.13
C VAL A 106 -9.93 -6.31 -1.77
N LYS A 107 -11.25 -6.39 -1.71
CA LYS A 107 -12.03 -6.31 -0.47
C LYS A 107 -12.66 -7.66 -0.17
N VAL A 108 -12.50 -8.15 1.05
CA VAL A 108 -13.36 -9.19 1.61
C VAL A 108 -14.39 -8.50 2.48
N ASP A 109 -15.67 -8.61 2.13
CA ASP A 109 -16.73 -7.99 2.92
C ASP A 109 -17.06 -8.76 4.20
N ASN A 110 -17.97 -8.23 5.01
CA ASN A 110 -18.41 -8.85 6.27
C ASN A 110 -19.24 -10.15 6.09
N THR A 111 -19.54 -10.54 4.85
CA THR A 111 -20.18 -11.82 4.52
C THR A 111 -19.18 -12.87 4.03
N GLY A 112 -17.94 -12.45 3.71
CA GLY A 112 -16.91 -13.29 3.12
C GLY A 112 -16.82 -13.19 1.60
N LYS A 113 -17.57 -12.27 0.96
CA LYS A 113 -17.49 -12.07 -0.49
C LYS A 113 -16.24 -11.25 -0.83
N VAL A 114 -15.48 -11.73 -1.80
CA VAL A 114 -14.34 -11.03 -2.40
C VAL A 114 -14.81 -10.17 -3.57
N VAL A 115 -14.36 -8.92 -3.58
CA VAL A 115 -14.62 -7.95 -4.63
C VAL A 115 -13.30 -7.30 -5.05
N LEU A 116 -13.06 -7.18 -6.37
CA LEU A 116 -11.99 -6.34 -6.88
C LEU A 116 -12.36 -4.86 -6.71
N ILE A 117 -11.50 -4.11 -6.04
CA ILE A 117 -11.63 -2.64 -5.97
C ILE A 117 -11.03 -2.05 -7.24
N ASP A 118 -9.76 -2.37 -7.49
CA ASP A 118 -9.00 -1.93 -8.66
C ASP A 118 -7.81 -2.85 -8.91
N MET A 119 -7.14 -2.64 -10.04
CA MET A 119 -5.89 -3.29 -10.39
C MET A 119 -4.86 -2.29 -10.92
N GLN A 120 -3.60 -2.52 -10.56
CA GLN A 120 -2.45 -1.83 -11.14
C GLN A 120 -1.64 -2.83 -11.96
N ALA A 121 -1.58 -2.59 -13.26
CA ALA A 121 -0.89 -3.41 -14.24
C ALA A 121 -0.32 -2.50 -15.33
N ASP A 122 0.69 -2.97 -16.06
CA ASP A 122 1.16 -2.26 -17.25
C ASP A 122 0.02 -2.16 -18.28
N GLU A 123 -0.06 -1.03 -19.01
CA GLU A 123 -1.10 -0.82 -20.01
C GLU A 123 -1.03 -1.87 -21.12
N ARG A 124 0.18 -2.31 -21.51
CA ARG A 124 0.36 -3.38 -22.49
C ARG A 124 -0.24 -4.70 -22.00
N THR A 125 -0.06 -5.03 -20.72
CA THR A 125 -0.66 -6.21 -20.09
C THR A 125 -2.18 -6.14 -20.13
N LYS A 126 -2.77 -4.97 -19.83
CA LYS A 126 -4.23 -4.79 -19.89
C LYS A 126 -4.77 -4.95 -21.31
N GLU A 127 -4.08 -4.38 -22.30
CA GLU A 127 -4.45 -4.49 -23.71
C GLU A 127 -4.39 -5.94 -24.20
N LEU A 128 -3.33 -6.67 -23.86
CA LEU A 128 -3.14 -8.06 -24.31
C LEU A 128 -4.14 -9.04 -23.72
N LEU A 129 -4.55 -8.81 -22.47
CA LEU A 129 -5.49 -9.69 -21.76
C LEU A 129 -6.95 -9.24 -21.92
N THR A 130 -7.19 -8.16 -22.66
CA THR A 130 -8.54 -7.72 -23.03
C THR A 130 -9.04 -8.56 -24.21
N THR A 131 -10.30 -9.00 -24.13
CA THR A 131 -10.97 -9.73 -25.21
C THR A 131 -11.85 -8.78 -26.01
N GLU A 132 -12.42 -9.24 -27.13
CA GLU A 132 -13.32 -8.41 -27.96
C GLU A 132 -14.54 -7.87 -27.20
N ASN A 133 -15.00 -8.58 -26.17
CA ASN A 133 -16.26 -8.28 -25.47
C ASN A 133 -16.08 -7.77 -24.04
N GLU A 134 -14.89 -7.89 -23.47
CA GLU A 134 -14.67 -7.64 -22.04
C GLU A 134 -13.24 -7.17 -21.76
N THR A 135 -13.10 -6.12 -20.96
CA THR A 135 -11.81 -5.64 -20.48
C THR A 135 -11.17 -6.67 -19.54
N PHE A 136 -9.84 -6.69 -19.46
CA PHE A 136 -9.17 -7.58 -18.51
C PHE A 136 -9.68 -7.39 -17.07
N GLU A 137 -9.90 -6.15 -16.63
CA GLU A 137 -10.39 -5.87 -15.28
C GLU A 137 -11.82 -6.37 -15.02
N ASP A 138 -12.72 -6.28 -16.00
CA ASP A 138 -14.08 -6.80 -15.88
C ASP A 138 -14.09 -8.32 -15.82
N SER A 139 -13.29 -8.97 -16.65
CA SER A 139 -13.07 -10.42 -16.61
C SER A 139 -12.57 -10.87 -15.23
N LEU A 140 -11.62 -10.12 -14.64
CA LEU A 140 -11.14 -10.37 -13.29
C LEU A 140 -12.24 -10.20 -12.23
N ARG A 141 -13.10 -9.16 -12.34
CA ARG A 141 -14.23 -8.96 -11.42
C ARG A 141 -15.18 -10.15 -11.45
N ALA A 142 -15.53 -10.64 -12.64
CA ALA A 142 -16.38 -11.81 -12.81
C ALA A 142 -15.75 -13.06 -12.15
N ASN A 143 -14.48 -13.31 -12.44
CA ASN A 143 -13.71 -14.43 -11.87
C ASN A 143 -13.62 -14.39 -10.34
N LEU A 144 -13.42 -13.20 -9.76
CA LEU A 144 -13.36 -13.00 -8.31
C LEU A 144 -14.73 -13.16 -7.63
N SER A 145 -15.82 -12.81 -8.31
CA SER A 145 -17.17 -13.11 -7.81
C SER A 145 -17.36 -14.63 -7.70
N MET A 146 -16.92 -15.41 -8.70
CA MET A 146 -17.02 -16.88 -8.67
C MET A 146 -16.15 -17.53 -7.59
N LEU A 147 -14.99 -16.95 -7.26
CA LEU A 147 -14.17 -17.39 -6.11
C LEU A 147 -14.97 -17.32 -4.80
N SER A 148 -15.73 -16.25 -4.63
CA SER A 148 -16.54 -16.03 -3.43
C SER A 148 -17.71 -17.01 -3.29
N GLU A 149 -18.20 -17.52 -4.42
CA GLU A 149 -19.33 -18.47 -4.46
C GLU A 149 -18.87 -19.91 -4.19
N ASN A 150 -17.70 -20.28 -4.71
CA ASN A 150 -17.19 -21.66 -4.63
C ASN A 150 -16.41 -21.92 -3.33
N ASP A 151 -15.74 -20.90 -2.81
CA ASP A 151 -14.81 -21.04 -1.71
C ASP A 151 -15.34 -20.29 -0.49
N ALA A 152 -15.81 -21.04 0.50
CA ALA A 152 -16.41 -20.44 1.68
C ALA A 152 -15.34 -19.73 2.52
N ILE A 153 -15.32 -18.39 2.46
CA ILE A 153 -14.44 -17.55 3.27
C ILE A 153 -15.16 -17.18 4.57
N THR A 154 -14.49 -17.37 5.69
CA THR A 154 -14.90 -16.74 6.95
C THR A 154 -14.33 -15.32 6.98
N PRO A 155 -15.16 -14.28 7.13
CA PRO A 155 -14.69 -12.90 7.11
C PRO A 155 -13.88 -12.55 8.36
N ALA A 156 -13.14 -11.45 8.30
CA ALA A 156 -12.43 -10.90 9.44
C ALA A 156 -13.40 -10.51 10.57
N THR A 157 -12.92 -10.56 11.81
CA THR A 157 -13.67 -10.05 12.96
C THR A 157 -12.94 -8.93 13.66
N LYS A 158 -13.68 -7.94 14.17
CA LYS A 158 -13.16 -6.87 15.03
C LYS A 158 -14.17 -6.62 16.14
N ASN A 159 -13.71 -6.63 17.38
CA ASN A 159 -14.55 -6.63 18.59
C ASN A 159 -15.66 -7.70 18.53
N GLY A 160 -15.32 -8.89 18.03
CA GLY A 160 -16.27 -10.01 17.87
C GLY A 160 -17.31 -9.84 16.76
N GLN A 161 -17.29 -8.76 15.99
CA GLN A 161 -18.20 -8.52 14.87
C GLN A 161 -17.50 -8.73 13.54
N LYS A 162 -18.22 -9.28 12.55
CA LYS A 162 -17.69 -9.45 11.20
C LYS A 162 -17.50 -8.09 10.53
N VAL A 163 -16.32 -7.86 9.97
CA VAL A 163 -15.95 -6.60 9.31
C VAL A 163 -15.40 -6.84 7.92
N SER A 164 -15.42 -5.79 7.09
CA SER A 164 -14.74 -5.82 5.80
C SER A 164 -13.25 -5.58 5.99
N THR A 165 -12.42 -6.18 5.14
CA THR A 165 -10.97 -5.96 5.10
C THR A 165 -10.51 -5.77 3.66
N GLN A 166 -9.42 -5.03 3.47
CA GLN A 166 -8.82 -4.81 2.17
C GLN A 166 -7.39 -5.33 2.12
N PHE A 167 -7.00 -5.86 0.98
CA PHE A 167 -5.67 -6.39 0.73
C PHE A 167 -5.11 -5.82 -0.56
N ARG A 168 -3.81 -5.55 -0.53
CA ARG A 168 -3.01 -5.16 -1.69
C ARG A 168 -2.10 -6.34 -2.05
N LEU A 169 -2.48 -7.10 -3.07
CA LEU A 169 -1.92 -8.40 -3.37
C LEU A 169 -1.07 -8.34 -4.65
N PRO A 170 0.25 -8.51 -4.57
CA PRO A 170 1.08 -8.68 -5.76
C PRO A 170 0.86 -10.06 -6.36
N VAL A 171 0.57 -10.11 -7.66
CA VAL A 171 0.31 -11.36 -8.39
C VAL A 171 1.18 -11.41 -9.63
N LYS A 172 1.87 -12.53 -9.82
CA LYS A 172 2.55 -12.82 -11.09
C LYS A 172 1.57 -13.41 -12.09
N ILE A 173 1.51 -12.83 -13.28
CA ILE A 173 0.76 -13.35 -14.43
C ILE A 173 1.74 -14.04 -15.36
N ASN A 174 1.35 -15.21 -15.86
CA ASN A 174 2.06 -15.89 -16.94
C ASN A 174 1.01 -16.56 -17.84
N VAL A 175 0.71 -15.90 -18.96
CA VAL A 175 -0.26 -16.33 -19.97
C VAL A 175 0.50 -16.52 -21.28
N LYS A 176 0.20 -17.61 -22.00
CA LYS A 176 0.92 -18.03 -23.20
C LYS A 176 -0.03 -18.32 -24.34
#